data_AF-P93124-F1
#
_entry.id   AF-P93124-F1
#
_cell.length_a   1.000
_cell.length_b   1.000
_cell.length_c   1.000
_cell.angle_alpha   90.00
_cell.angle_beta   90.00
_cell.angle_gamma   90.00
#
_symmetry.space_group_name_H-M   'P 1'
#
loop_
_entity.id
_entity.type
_entity.pdbx_description
1 polymer ?
#
loop_
_entity_poly.entity_id
_entity_poly.type
_entity_poly.pdbx_seq_one_letter_code
_entity_poly.pdbx_strand_id
1 'polypeptide(L)'
;VKVTFKVEKGSDPKKLVLDIKYTRPGDTLAEVELRQHGSEEWEPLTKKGNLWEVKSSKPLTGPFNFRFMSKGGMRNVFDEVIPTAFKIGTTYTPEE
;
A
#
# COMPACT_ATOMS: atom_id res chain seq x y z
N VAL A 1 -11.75 8.92 5.41
CA VAL A 1 -11.06 7.68 5.85
C VAL A 1 -9.65 8.07 6.25
N LYS A 2 -9.05 7.48 7.28
CA LYS A 2 -7.65 7.75 7.63
C LYS A 2 -6.80 6.53 7.31
N VAL A 3 -5.68 6.74 6.62
CA VAL A 3 -4.75 5.66 6.28
C VAL A 3 -3.31 6.11 6.49
N THR A 4 -2.49 5.20 6.99
CA THR A 4 -1.03 5.40 7.09
C THR A 4 -0.32 4.14 6.63
N PHE A 5 0.82 4.30 5.97
CA PHE A 5 1.64 3.22 5.43
C PHE A 5 3.02 3.29 6.05
N LYS A 6 3.35 2.35 6.94
CA LYS A 6 4.71 2.24 7.47
C LYS A 6 5.48 1.16 6.71
N VAL A 7 6.61 1.54 6.14
CA VAL A 7 7.50 0.59 5.46
C VAL A 7 8.25 -0.21 6.51
N GLU A 8 8.08 -1.53 6.48
CA GLU A 8 8.66 -2.43 7.48
C GLU A 8 9.96 -3.09 7.01
N LYS A 9 10.69 -3.63 7.99
CA LYS A 9 11.89 -4.44 7.72
C LYS A 9 11.55 -5.59 6.78
N GLY A 10 12.46 -5.88 5.85
CA GLY A 10 12.24 -6.86 4.79
C GLY A 10 11.65 -6.28 3.50
N SER A 11 11.42 -4.96 3.46
CA SER A 11 11.23 -4.23 2.19
C SER A 11 12.57 -4.02 1.49
N ASP A 12 12.57 -4.10 0.17
CA ASP A 12 13.71 -3.94 -0.72
C ASP A 12 13.22 -3.44 -2.10
N PRO A 13 14.09 -3.09 -3.06
CA PRO A 13 13.64 -2.54 -4.35
C PRO A 13 12.64 -3.41 -5.13
N LYS A 14 12.52 -4.71 -4.88
CA LYS A 14 11.59 -5.63 -5.54
C LYS A 14 10.42 -6.06 -4.65
N LYS A 15 10.39 -5.62 -3.39
CA LYS A 15 9.45 -6.08 -2.37
C LYS A 15 9.06 -4.95 -1.44
N LEU A 16 7.76 -4.73 -1.27
CA LEU A 16 7.23 -3.84 -0.24
C LEU A 16 6.53 -4.65 0.84
N VAL A 17 6.94 -4.43 2.09
CA VAL A 17 6.28 -4.92 3.31
C VAL A 17 5.75 -3.71 4.07
N LEU A 18 4.45 -3.66 4.26
CA LEU A 18 3.76 -2.49 4.78
C LEU A 18 2.93 -2.85 6.02
N ASP A 19 3.12 -2.10 7.10
CA ASP A 19 2.12 -1.96 8.16
C ASP A 19 1.14 -0.87 7.75
N ILE A 20 -0.07 -1.29 7.36
CA ILE A 20 -1.13 -0.41 6.88
C ILE A 20 -2.16 -0.26 7.99
N LYS A 21 -2.29 0.96 8.51
CA LYS A 21 -3.37 1.32 9.42
C LYS A 21 -4.47 1.98 8.62
N TYR A 22 -5.65 1.36 8.63
CA TYR A 22 -6.85 1.87 7.97
C TYR A 22 -7.93 2.09 9.01
N THR A 23 -8.50 3.29 9.05
CA THR A 23 -9.57 3.64 9.98
C THR A 23 -10.75 4.23 9.23
N ARG A 24 -11.87 3.49 9.28
CA ARG A 24 -13.18 3.91 8.78
C ARG A 24 -14.24 3.54 9.82
N PRO A 25 -15.04 4.49 10.33
CA PRO A 25 -16.10 4.18 11.28
C PRO A 25 -17.07 3.14 10.71
N GLY A 26 -17.31 2.06 11.45
CA GLY A 26 -18.25 1.00 11.06
C GLY A 26 -17.77 0.09 9.93
N ASP A 27 -16.50 0.16 9.51
CA ASP A 27 -16.00 -0.67 8.41
C ASP A 27 -14.52 -1.05 8.61
N THR A 28 -14.07 -2.09 7.93
CA THR A 28 -12.71 -2.60 8.01
C THR A 28 -12.15 -2.90 6.63
N LEU A 29 -10.83 -2.86 6.50
CA LEU A 29 -10.15 -3.12 5.24
C LEU A 29 -10.24 -4.60 4.86
N ALA A 30 -10.66 -4.89 3.64
CA ALA A 30 -10.73 -6.24 3.08
C ALA A 30 -9.55 -6.51 2.15
N GLU A 31 -9.27 -5.59 1.23
CA GLU A 31 -8.29 -5.78 0.15
C GLU A 31 -7.46 -4.51 -0.05
N VAL A 32 -6.21 -4.71 -0.46
CA VAL A 32 -5.29 -3.65 -0.87
C VAL A 32 -4.63 -4.06 -2.17
N GLU A 33 -4.56 -3.15 -3.11
CA GLU A 33 -3.82 -3.29 -4.36
C GLU A 33 -2.86 -2.12 -4.52
N LEU A 34 -1.74 -2.36 -5.20
CA LEU A 34 -0.74 -1.35 -5.55
C LEU A 34 -0.70 -1.20 -7.06
N ARG A 35 -0.58 0.03 -7.55
CA ARG A 35 -0.27 0.34 -8.94
C ARG A 35 1.04 1.10 -9.00
N GLN A 36 2.01 0.52 -9.69
CA GLN A 36 3.31 1.14 -9.93
C GLN A 36 3.17 2.40 -10.81
N HIS A 37 4.06 3.36 -10.63
CA HIS A 37 4.11 4.54 -11.48
C HIS A 37 4.42 4.14 -12.93
N GLY A 38 3.70 4.76 -13.88
CA GLY A 38 3.79 4.39 -15.29
C GLY A 38 3.09 3.08 -15.67
N SER A 39 2.45 2.39 -14.73
CA SER A 39 1.61 1.21 -14.98
C SER A 39 0.12 1.54 -14.83
N GLU A 40 -0.73 0.84 -15.59
CA GLU A 40 -2.19 0.85 -15.43
C GLU A 40 -2.70 -0.35 -14.62
N GLU A 41 -1.84 -1.36 -14.39
CA GLU A 41 -2.21 -2.60 -13.72
C GLU A 41 -2.19 -2.46 -12.19
N TRP A 42 -3.24 -2.99 -11.55
CA TRP A 42 -3.35 -3.09 -10.11
C TRP A 42 -2.88 -4.47 -9.65
N GLU A 43 -1.86 -4.50 -8.79
CA GLU A 43 -1.25 -5.70 -8.23
C GLU A 43 -1.80 -5.94 -6.81
N PRO A 44 -2.40 -7.10 -6.50
CA PRO A 44 -2.93 -7.37 -5.18
C PRO A 44 -1.81 -7.54 -4.15
N LEU A 45 -1.98 -6.90 -2.98
CA LEU A 45 -1.13 -7.15 -1.82
C LEU A 45 -1.65 -8.39 -1.09
N THR A 46 -0.71 -9.24 -0.68
CA THR A 46 -1.01 -10.39 0.16
C THR A 46 -0.96 -9.99 1.63
N LYS A 47 -2.04 -10.24 2.37
CA LYS A 47 -2.04 -10.08 3.83
C LYS A 47 -1.23 -11.19 4.51
N LYS A 48 -0.24 -10.81 5.32
CA LYS A 48 0.64 -11.69 6.10
C LYS A 48 0.56 -11.29 7.57
N GLY A 49 -0.41 -11.85 8.30
CA GLY A 49 -0.72 -11.43 9.67
C GLY A 49 -1.27 -10.01 9.69
N ASN A 50 -0.54 -9.09 10.33
CA ASN A 50 -0.89 -7.66 10.38
C ASN A 50 -0.24 -6.82 9.26
N LEU A 51 0.64 -7.43 8.46
CA LEU A 51 1.36 -6.76 7.39
C LEU A 51 0.73 -7.07 6.02
N TRP A 52 0.98 -6.18 5.07
CA TRP A 52 0.64 -6.35 3.66
C TRP A 52 1.93 -6.43 2.85
N GLU A 53 1.98 -7.36 1.90
CA GLU A 53 3.18 -7.63 1.12
C GLU A 53 2.86 -7.66 -0.38
N VAL A 54 3.70 -7.00 -1.18
CA VAL A 54 3.76 -7.16 -2.64
C VAL A 54 5.20 -7.42 -3.06
N LYS A 55 5.38 -8.27 -4.07
CA LYS A 55 6.67 -8.65 -4.64
C LYS A 55 6.58 -8.57 -6.16
N SER A 56 7.67 -8.15 -6.79
CA SER A 56 7.81 -8.17 -8.24
C SER A 56 9.12 -8.85 -8.66
N SER A 57 9.15 -9.39 -9.88
CA SER A 57 10.38 -9.97 -10.46
C SER A 57 11.40 -8.88 -10.83
N LYS A 58 10.92 -7.66 -11.07
CA LYS A 58 11.70 -6.46 -11.39
C LYS A 58 11.61 -5.45 -10.23
N PRO A 59 12.54 -4.47 -10.15
CA PRO A 59 12.40 -3.38 -9.19
C PRO A 59 11.05 -2.66 -9.35
N LEU A 60 10.41 -2.39 -8.22
CA LEU A 60 9.17 -1.66 -8.11
C LEU A 60 9.41 -0.19 -8.44
N THR A 61 8.53 0.41 -9.24
CA THR A 61 8.63 1.81 -9.68
C THR A 61 7.55 2.65 -9.00
N GLY A 62 7.98 3.59 -8.15
CA GLY A 62 7.12 4.59 -7.54
C GLY A 62 7.13 5.93 -8.30
N PRO A 63 6.42 6.95 -7.79
CA PRO A 63 5.64 6.91 -6.56
C PRO A 63 4.44 5.95 -6.65
N PHE A 64 4.19 5.22 -5.57
CA PHE A 64 3.25 4.09 -5.55
C PHE A 64 1.83 4.55 -5.23
N ASN A 65 0.88 4.09 -6.04
CA ASN A 65 -0.55 4.33 -5.85
C ASN A 65 -1.18 3.10 -5.18
N PHE A 66 -2.20 3.32 -4.38
CA PHE A 66 -2.89 2.24 -3.66
C PHE A 66 -4.40 2.31 -3.82
N ARG A 67 -5.03 1.17 -4.02
CA ARG A 67 -6.48 1.01 -4.04
C ARG A 67 -6.89 0.10 -2.89
N PHE A 68 -7.89 0.54 -2.15
CA PHE A 68 -8.40 -0.12 -0.96
C PHE A 68 -9.84 -0.52 -1.22
N MET A 69 -10.21 -1.72 -0.79
CA MET A 69 -11.60 -2.13 -0.70
C MET A 69 -11.94 -2.52 0.72
N SER A 70 -12.98 -1.91 1.29
CA SER A 70 -13.48 -2.27 2.61
C SER A 70 -14.40 -3.49 2.55
N LYS A 71 -14.65 -4.12 3.69
CA LYS A 71 -15.62 -5.22 3.80
C LYS A 71 -17.04 -4.78 3.47
N GLY A 72 -17.38 -3.51 3.73
CA GLY A 72 -18.63 -2.89 3.27
C GLY A 72 -18.68 -2.58 1.77
N GLY A 73 -17.67 -2.97 0.98
CA GLY A 73 -17.63 -2.76 -0.47
C GLY A 73 -17.20 -1.36 -0.91
N MET A 74 -16.75 -0.51 0.02
CA MET A 74 -16.34 0.85 -0.31
C MET A 74 -14.92 0.86 -0.85
N ARG A 75 -14.73 1.59 -1.95
CA ARG A 75 -13.43 1.72 -2.62
C ARG A 75 -12.81 3.09 -2.34
N ASN A 76 -11.52 3.11 -2.06
CA ASN A 76 -10.71 4.32 -1.94
C ASN A 76 -9.44 4.16 -2.78
N VAL A 77 -8.98 5.24 -3.43
CA VAL A 77 -7.72 5.29 -4.14
C VAL A 77 -6.87 6.39 -3.51
N PHE A 78 -5.58 6.12 -3.33
CA PHE A 78 -4.59 7.05 -2.83
C PHE A 78 -3.42 7.04 -3.81
N ASP A 79 -3.22 8.14 -4.52
CA ASP A 79 -2.16 8.25 -5.51
C ASP A 79 -0.85 8.72 -4.86
N GLU A 80 0.25 8.29 -5.45
CA GLU A 80 1.62 8.75 -5.17
C GLU A 80 2.09 8.73 -3.69
N VAL A 81 1.55 7.82 -2.88
CA VAL A 81 1.71 7.82 -1.41
C VAL A 81 3.13 7.52 -0.93
N ILE A 82 3.83 6.57 -1.59
CA ILE A 82 5.17 6.14 -1.19
C ILE A 82 6.13 6.40 -2.36
N PRO A 83 7.24 7.13 -2.16
CA PRO A 83 8.21 7.36 -3.22
C PRO A 83 9.03 6.08 -3.53
N THR A 84 9.63 6.02 -4.73
CA THR A 84 10.55 4.93 -5.10
C THR A 84 11.69 4.78 -4.09
N ALA A 85 12.24 5.90 -3.62
CA ALA A 85 13.31 5.94 -2.61
C ALA A 85 12.75 5.86 -1.17
N PHE A 86 11.89 4.89 -0.91
CA PHE A 86 11.29 4.70 0.40
C PHE A 86 12.34 4.34 1.47
N LYS A 87 12.03 4.64 2.73
CA LYS A 87 12.90 4.34 3.88
C LYS A 87 12.23 3.37 4.84
N ILE A 88 12.94 2.29 5.19
CA ILE A 88 12.49 1.33 6.22
C ILE A 88 12.25 2.08 7.54
N GLY A 89 11.15 1.75 8.21
CA GLY A 89 10.71 2.35 9.47
C GLY A 89 9.95 3.67 9.30
N THR A 90 9.89 4.24 8.10
CA THR A 90 9.21 5.51 7.83
C THR A 90 7.72 5.27 7.58
N THR A 91 6.89 6.16 8.13
CA THR A 91 5.45 6.20 7.86
C THR A 91 5.15 7.28 6.83
N TYR A 92 4.40 6.90 5.80
CA TYR A 92 3.87 7.74 4.76
C TYR A 92 2.35 7.86 4.93
N THR A 93 1.83 9.06 4.70
CA THR A 93 0.41 9.37 4.71
C THR A 93 0.06 9.96 3.36
N PRO A 94 -1.04 9.54 2.71
CA PRO A 94 -1.52 10.20 1.50
C PRO A 94 -1.72 11.70 1.76
N GLU A 95 -1.48 12.50 0.72
CA GLU A 95 -1.89 13.91 0.73
C GLU A 95 -3.44 13.98 0.80
N GLU A 96 -3.95 15.02 1.45
CA GLU A 96 -5.41 15.23 1.64
C GLU A 96 -6.13 15.67 0.37
#